data_AF-M1AUB4-F1
#
_entry.id   AF-M1AUB4-F1
#
_cell.length_a   1.000
_cell.length_b   1.000
_cell.length_c   1.000
_cell.angle_alpha   90.00
_cell.angle_beta   90.00
_cell.angle_gamma   90.00
#
_symmetry.space_group_name_H-M   'P 1'
#
loop_
_entity.id
_entity.type
_entity.pdbx_description
1 polymer ?
#
loop_
_entity_poly.entity_id
_entity_poly.type
_entity_poly.pdbx_seq_one_letter_code
_entity_poly.pdbx_strand_id
1 'polypeptide(L)' 'MKCNINGASKGNPGPSSAEICIRDYNGNLVAAKGFKIQDTTNIVAEARAIRESIS' A
#
# COMPACT_ATOMS: atom_id res chain seq x y z
N MET A 1 -9.02 -15.48 -1.85
CA MET A 1 -8.32 -14.42 -1.11
C MET A 1 -7.98 -13.31 -2.09
N LYS A 2 -8.21 -12.05 -1.72
CA LYS A 2 -7.91 -10.87 -2.53
C LYS A 2 -7.01 -9.93 -1.73
N CYS A 3 -5.96 -9.40 -2.36
CA CYS A 3 -5.09 -8.39 -1.77
C CYS A 3 -5.29 -7.06 -2.50
N ASN A 4 -5.76 -6.04 -1.80
CA ASN A 4 -5.82 -4.67 -2.28
C ASN A 4 -4.62 -3.91 -1.72
N ILE A 5 -3.99 -3.10 -2.57
CA ILE A 5 -2.81 -2.31 -2.21
C ILE A 5 -2.97 -0.89 -2.72
N ASN A 6 -2.35 0.05 -2.04
CA ASN A 6 -2.35 1.46 -2.41
C ASN A 6 -1.05 2.13 -1.93
N GLY A 7 -0.39 2.87 -2.80
CA GLY A 7 0.66 3.81 -2.45
C GLY A 7 0.16 5.24 -2.56
N ALA A 8 0.51 6.09 -1.58
CA ALA A 8 0.13 7.49 -1.59
C ALA A 8 1.35 8.39 -1.38
N SER A 9 1.43 9.49 -2.13
CA SER A 9 2.39 10.56 -1.90
C SER A 9 1.73 11.94 -2.01
N LYS A 10 2.11 12.86 -1.12
CA LYS A 10 1.67 14.26 -1.14
C LYS A 10 2.51 15.17 -2.05
N GLY A 11 3.52 14.63 -2.73
CA GLY A 11 4.42 15.41 -3.58
C GLY A 11 5.22 14.57 -4.57
N ASN A 12 6.12 15.22 -5.32
CA ASN A 12 6.98 14.55 -6.28
C ASN A 12 8.44 15.03 -6.15
N PRO A 13 9.17 14.68 -5.06
CA PRO A 13 8.77 13.80 -3.96
C PRO A 13 8.06 14.52 -2.80
N GLY A 14 7.44 13.77 -1.89
CA GLY A 14 6.87 14.28 -0.65
C GLY A 14 6.46 13.18 0.33
N PRO A 15 5.92 13.54 1.51
CA PRO A 15 5.49 12.58 2.52
C PRO A 15 4.59 11.49 1.94
N SER A 16 4.95 10.25 2.21
CA SER A 16 4.38 9.09 1.52
C SER A 16 4.03 7.94 2.49
N SER A 17 3.09 7.10 2.06
CA SER A 17 2.64 5.91 2.78
C SER A 17 2.24 4.80 1.83
N ALA A 18 2.14 3.58 2.34
CA ALA A 18 1.60 2.44 1.63
C ALA A 18 0.62 1.67 2.52
N GLU A 19 -0.36 1.03 1.87
CA GLU A 19 -1.49 0.37 2.50
C GLU A 19 -1.74 -0.98 1.83
N ILE A 20 -2.09 -1.99 2.63
CA ILE A 20 -2.38 -3.36 2.21
C ILE A 20 -3.64 -3.82 2.94
N CYS A 21 -4.61 -4.36 2.21
CA CYS A 21 -5.86 -4.91 2.74
C CYS A 21 -6.09 -6.32 2.17
N ILE A 22 -6.16 -7.33 3.03
CA ILE A 22 -6.42 -8.72 2.67
C ILE A 22 -7.89 -9.03 2.93
N ARG A 23 -8.56 -9.60 1.93
CA ARG A 23 -9.96 -10.01 2.01
C ARG A 23 -10.12 -11.51 1.73
N ASP A 24 -11.08 -12.13 2.42
CA ASP A 24 -11.47 -13.52 2.16
C ASP A 24 -12.24 -13.66 0.83
N TYR A 25 -12.72 -14.86 0.51
CA TYR A 25 -13.48 -15.11 -0.72
C TYR A 25 -14.88 -14.48 -0.71
N ASN A 26 -15.43 -14.18 0.47
CA ASN A 26 -16.70 -13.49 0.63
C ASN A 26 -16.55 -11.96 0.58
N GLY A 27 -15.31 -11.46 0.50
CA GLY A 27 -14.98 -10.04 0.47
C GLY A 27 -14.79 -9.39 1.85
N ASN A 28 -14.87 -10.17 2.94
CA ASN A 28 -14.66 -9.67 4.29
C ASN A 28 -13.20 -9.28 4.49
N LEU A 29 -12.96 -8.16 5.18
CA LEU A 29 -11.61 -7.73 5.55
C LEU A 29 -11.06 -8.65 6.64
N VAL A 30 -9.95 -9.33 6.33
CA VAL A 30 -9.25 -10.24 7.25
C VAL A 30 -8.07 -9.56 7.91
N ALA A 31 -7.35 -8.71 7.18
CA ALA A 31 -6.22 -7.94 7.69
C ALA A 31 -6.07 -6.63 6.93
N ALA A 32 -5.57 -5.60 7.63
CA ALA A 32 -5.16 -4.34 7.03
C ALA A 32 -3.85 -3.85 7.67
N LYS A 33 -2.95 -3.31 6.86
CA LYS A 33 -1.68 -2.73 7.28
C LYS A 33 -1.44 -1.43 6.52
N GLY A 34 -1.29 -0.33 7.25
CA GLY A 34 -0.81 0.94 6.73
C GLY A 34 0.53 1.27 7.36
N PHE A 35 1.49 1.77 6.58
CA PHE A 35 2.80 2.16 7.09
C PHE A 35 3.36 3.36 6.34
N LYS A 36 4.11 4.19 7.05
CA LYS A 36 4.86 5.29 6.45
C LYS A 36 6.03 4.73 5.67
N ILE A 37 6.32 5.37 4.54
CA ILE A 37 7.56 5.16 3.79
C ILE A 37 8.29 6.49 3.70
N GLN A 38 9.56 6.46 3.30
CA GLN A 38 10.33 7.68 3.05
C GLN A 38 9.63 8.58 2.03
N ASP A 39 9.88 9.88 2.11
CA ASP A 39 9.40 10.84 1.13
C ASP A 39 9.79 10.41 -0.28
N THR A 40 8.78 10.26 -1.12
CA THR A 40 8.95 9.69 -2.46
C THR A 40 7.91 10.22 -3.43
N THR A 41 7.99 9.79 -4.68
CA THR A 41 7.02 10.10 -5.73
C THR A 41 5.84 9.14 -5.69
N ASN A 42 4.70 9.54 -6.27
CA ASN A 42 3.50 8.68 -6.27
C ASN A 42 3.76 7.30 -6.87
N ILE A 43 4.46 7.23 -8.01
CA ILE A 43 4.74 5.95 -8.68
C ILE A 43 5.63 5.03 -7.85
N VAL A 44 6.57 5.60 -7.09
CA VAL A 44 7.43 4.81 -6.19
C VAL A 44 6.66 4.36 -4.95
N ALA A 45 5.73 5.18 -4.43
CA ALA A 45 4.85 4.77 -3.33
C ALA A 45 3.99 3.55 -3.73
N GLU A 46 3.41 3.56 -4.93
CA GLU A 46 2.62 2.45 -5.47
C GLU A 46 3.48 1.18 -5.65
N ALA A 47 4.68 1.33 -6.23
CA ALA A 47 5.61 0.20 -6.39
C ALA A 47 6.06 -0.39 -5.03
N ARG A 48 6.21 0.45 -4.00
CA ARG A 48 6.48 -0.02 -2.63
C ARG A 48 5.30 -0.79 -2.07
N ALA A 49 4.06 -0.31 -2.25
CA ALA A 49 2.86 -1.04 -1.81
C ALA A 49 2.78 -2.45 -2.43
N ILE A 50 3.11 -2.58 -3.73
CA ILE A 50 3.21 -3.89 -4.41
C ILE A 50 4.25 -4.77 -3.73
N ARG A 51 5.50 -4.28 -3.59
CA ARG A 51 6.62 -5.07 -3.05
C ARG A 51 6.34 -5.59 -1.63
N GLU A 52 5.80 -4.73 -0.78
CA GLU A 52 5.52 -5.09 0.63
C GLU A 52 4.33 -6.03 0.77
N SER A 53 3.47 -6.15 -0.24
CA SER A 53 2.36 -7.10 -0.24
C SER A 53 2.74 -8.53 -0.63
N ILE A 54 3.94 -8.71 -1.19
CA ILE A 54 4.47 -10.01 -1.63
C ILE A 54 5.69 -10.48 -0.82
N SER A 55 6.11 -9.68 0.17
CA SER A 55 7.23 -10.00 1.07
C SER A 55 6.75 -10.75 2.30
#